data_AF-A0A1I5XGJ0-F1
#
_entry.id   AF-A0A1I5XGJ0-F1
#
_cell.length_a   1.000
_cell.length_b   1.000
_cell.length_c   1.000
_cell.angle_alpha   90.00
_cell.angle_beta   90.00
_cell.angle_gamma   90.00
#
_symmetry.space_group_name_H-M   'P 1'
#
loop_
_entity.id
_entity.type
_entity.pdbx_description
1 polymer ?
#
loop_
_entity_poly.entity_id
_entity_poly.type
_entity_poly.pdbx_seq_one_letter_code
_entity_poly.pdbx_strand_id
1 'polypeptide(L)'
;MSTIKREKTSKTKMSDDMLNAGSGKTIKQPNVNDDKLTSISEMREQSGGHPALAIEDEQRLRRAFVDKDWNEIKIADSWQIFKVMAEFVEGFEKMSKIGPCVSIFGSARTKPDNPYYQMAEEIAAKLVRHGYGVITGGGPGIMEAGNKGARSEGGKSVGLNIELPFEQSHNIYIDQDKCIDFDYFFVRKVMFVKYAQAFVGMPGGFGTLDELFEAMTLIQTKKISRFPIVLVGSAYWSGLFKWVEEVMLHEEHNISPEDMNLVQIVDDASEAVKIIDDFYHKYLLSPNF
;
A
#
# COMPACT_ATOMS: atom_id res chain seq x y z
N MET A 1 -7.18 -39.47 52.54
CA MET A 1 -6.01 -38.58 52.39
C MET A 1 -6.31 -37.62 51.25
N SER A 2 -6.19 -36.30 51.30
CA SER A 2 -6.08 -35.27 52.33
C SER A 2 -6.27 -33.95 51.58
N THR A 3 -7.11 -33.06 52.08
CA THR A 3 -7.32 -31.69 51.59
C THR A 3 -6.00 -30.90 51.63
N ILE A 4 -5.70 -30.09 50.60
CA ILE A 4 -4.64 -29.08 50.68
C ILE A 4 -5.29 -27.68 50.64
N LYS A 5 -5.16 -27.01 51.79
CA LYS A 5 -5.51 -25.62 52.06
C LYS A 5 -4.42 -24.67 51.51
N ARG A 6 -4.84 -23.44 51.21
CA ARG A 6 -4.03 -22.25 50.95
C ARG A 6 -3.04 -21.94 52.07
N GLU A 7 -1.91 -21.34 51.70
CA GLU A 7 -1.20 -20.35 52.54
C GLU A 7 -0.81 -19.12 51.71
N LYS A 8 -1.20 -17.94 52.20
CA LYS A 8 -0.70 -16.63 51.81
C LYS A 8 0.43 -16.28 52.78
N THR A 9 1.56 -15.82 52.29
CA THR A 9 2.55 -15.09 53.12
C THR A 9 2.82 -13.72 52.53
N SER A 10 2.95 -12.77 53.46
CA SER A 10 2.81 -11.33 53.32
C SER A 10 4.07 -10.65 53.85
N LYS A 11 4.27 -9.40 53.41
CA LYS A 11 5.11 -8.33 54.00
C LYS A 11 6.60 -8.32 53.64
N THR A 12 6.97 -7.34 52.82
CA THR A 12 8.25 -6.64 52.98
C THR A 12 7.93 -5.24 53.51
N LYS A 13 8.52 -4.92 54.66
CA LYS A 13 8.33 -3.70 55.46
C LYS A 13 8.96 -2.49 54.77
N MET A 14 8.24 -1.36 54.82
CA MET A 14 8.78 -0.01 54.66
C MET A 14 9.67 0.35 55.86
N SER A 15 10.77 1.03 55.59
CA SER A 15 11.53 1.81 56.58
C SER A 15 11.26 3.29 56.34
N ASP A 16 10.57 3.92 57.28
CA ASP A 16 10.53 5.38 57.44
C ASP A 16 11.81 5.83 58.15
N ASP A 17 12.48 6.84 57.60
CA ASP A 17 12.97 8.00 58.35
C ASP A 17 13.71 8.95 57.39
N MET A 18 13.13 10.12 57.15
CA MET A 18 13.78 11.44 57.28
C MET A 18 12.77 12.52 56.90
N LEU A 19 12.27 13.18 57.94
CA LEU A 19 11.50 14.42 57.89
C LEU A 19 12.24 15.50 57.10
N ASN A 20 11.54 16.20 56.21
CA ASN A 20 11.89 17.58 55.89
C ASN A 20 10.63 18.42 55.68
N ALA A 21 10.46 19.40 56.56
CA ALA A 21 9.42 20.42 56.53
C ALA A 21 9.73 21.43 55.42
N GLY A 22 8.72 21.89 54.67
CA GLY A 22 8.93 23.02 53.75
C GLY A 22 7.83 23.31 52.73
N SER A 23 7.04 24.35 53.05
CA SER A 23 6.20 25.18 52.16
C SER A 23 5.13 24.50 51.29
N GLY A 24 3.86 24.70 51.67
CA GLY A 24 2.73 24.54 50.77
C GLY A 24 2.84 25.49 49.57
N LYS A 25 3.24 24.96 48.43
CA LYS A 25 2.94 25.53 47.11
C LYS A 25 2.31 24.43 46.28
N THR A 26 1.04 24.61 45.90
CA THR A 26 0.39 23.79 44.88
C THR A 26 1.18 23.95 43.57
N ILE A 27 1.92 22.91 43.17
CA ILE A 27 2.50 22.84 41.84
C ILE A 27 1.33 22.67 40.88
N LYS A 28 0.96 23.74 40.15
CA LYS A 28 0.11 23.60 38.96
C LYS A 28 0.89 22.74 37.97
N GLN A 29 0.36 21.58 37.61
CA GLN A 29 0.85 20.84 36.45
C GLN A 29 0.71 21.75 35.21
N PRO A 30 1.73 21.84 34.34
CA PRO A 30 1.61 22.59 33.10
C PRO A 30 0.49 21.97 32.26
N ASN A 31 -0.38 22.82 31.72
CA ASN A 31 -1.41 22.38 30.80
C ASN A 31 -0.74 22.06 29.46
N VAL A 32 -0.52 20.77 29.18
CA VAL A 32 0.18 20.25 27.98
C VAL A 32 -0.44 20.76 26.67
N ASN A 33 -1.66 21.27 26.71
CA ASN A 33 -2.37 21.84 25.57
C ASN A 33 -1.89 23.25 25.17
N ASP A 34 -1.43 24.09 26.11
CA ASP A 34 -1.01 25.46 25.78
C ASP A 34 0.36 25.46 25.06
N ASP A 35 1.28 24.56 25.45
CA ASP A 35 2.60 24.44 24.81
C ASP A 35 2.51 23.94 23.36
N LYS A 36 1.50 23.11 23.03
CA LYS A 36 1.28 22.61 21.66
C LYS A 36 0.69 23.65 20.72
N LEU A 37 -0.19 24.51 21.22
CA LEU A 37 -0.78 25.60 20.42
C LEU A 37 0.29 26.62 20.01
N THR A 38 1.25 26.87 20.91
CA THR A 38 2.33 27.83 20.70
C THR A 38 3.33 27.37 19.63
N SER A 39 3.66 26.06 19.58
CA SER A 39 4.60 25.53 18.58
C SER A 39 4.03 25.52 17.15
N ILE A 40 2.70 25.38 17.00
CA ILE A 40 2.03 25.39 15.69
C ILE A 40 2.01 26.80 15.10
N SER A 41 1.84 27.84 15.94
CA SER A 41 1.93 29.24 15.48
C SER A 41 3.33 29.62 15.01
N GLU A 42 4.38 29.11 15.67
CA GLU A 42 5.78 29.38 15.29
C GLU A 42 6.17 28.70 13.97
N MET A 43 5.62 27.50 13.69
CA MET A 43 5.80 26.82 12.38
C MET A 43 5.14 27.56 11.20
N ARG A 44 4.18 28.44 11.48
CA ARG A 44 3.39 29.18 10.49
C ARG A 44 4.13 30.39 9.92
N GLU A 45 5.07 30.98 10.65
CA GLU A 45 5.88 32.10 10.16
C GLU A 45 6.95 31.68 9.15
N GLN A 46 7.29 30.39 9.08
CA GLN A 46 8.37 29.88 8.21
C GLN A 46 7.90 29.31 6.87
N SER A 47 6.60 29.09 6.67
CA SER A 47 6.07 28.39 5.48
C SER A 47 5.13 29.28 4.66
N GLY A 48 5.68 29.95 3.65
CA GLY A 48 4.95 30.81 2.70
C GLY A 48 4.06 30.06 1.70
N GLY A 49 3.13 29.21 2.18
CA GLY A 49 2.21 28.40 1.37
C GLY A 49 0.79 28.95 1.28
N HIS A 50 0.09 28.64 0.18
CA HIS A 50 -1.28 29.10 -0.10
C HIS A 50 -2.30 28.68 0.99
N PRO A 51 -3.17 29.58 1.49
CA PRO A 51 -3.92 29.36 2.74
C PRO A 51 -5.01 28.29 2.69
N ALA A 52 -5.64 28.03 1.54
CA ALA A 52 -6.90 27.26 1.49
C ALA A 52 -6.72 25.73 1.66
N LEU A 53 -5.74 25.13 0.99
CA LEU A 53 -5.45 23.68 1.08
C LEU A 53 -4.94 23.29 2.47
N ALA A 54 -4.11 24.14 3.09
CA ALA A 54 -3.59 23.93 4.42
C ALA A 54 -4.71 23.87 5.49
N ILE A 55 -5.80 24.61 5.30
CA ILE A 55 -6.91 24.67 6.27
C ILE A 55 -7.73 23.36 6.26
N GLU A 56 -7.98 22.76 5.10
CA GLU A 56 -8.72 21.48 5.02
C GLU A 56 -7.92 20.31 5.61
N ASP A 57 -6.62 20.26 5.33
CA ASP A 57 -5.72 19.24 5.89
C ASP A 57 -5.54 19.42 7.41
N GLU A 58 -5.44 20.67 7.89
CA GLU A 58 -5.39 20.96 9.32
C GLU A 58 -6.71 20.60 10.03
N GLN A 59 -7.85 20.83 9.39
CA GLN A 59 -9.15 20.41 9.92
C GLN A 59 -9.31 18.88 9.96
N ARG A 60 -8.80 18.15 8.95
CA ARG A 60 -8.75 16.68 8.97
C ARG A 60 -7.87 16.16 10.10
N LEU A 61 -6.67 16.74 10.27
CA LEU A 61 -5.76 16.40 11.37
C LEU A 61 -6.45 16.63 12.72
N ARG A 62 -7.06 17.80 12.94
CA ARG A 62 -7.77 18.11 14.19
C ARG A 62 -8.93 17.15 14.47
N ARG A 63 -9.69 16.74 13.44
CA ARG A 63 -10.77 15.73 13.59
C ARG A 63 -10.25 14.33 13.92
N ALA A 64 -9.06 13.97 13.43
CA ALA A 64 -8.42 12.70 13.77
C ALA A 64 -7.99 12.62 15.25
N PHE A 65 -7.82 13.76 15.93
CA PHE A 65 -7.41 13.86 17.33
C PHE A 65 -8.54 14.23 18.31
N VAL A 66 -9.82 14.09 17.95
CA VAL A 66 -10.93 14.30 18.89
C VAL A 66 -11.12 13.05 19.76
N ASP A 67 -11.11 13.24 21.08
CA ASP A 67 -11.44 12.20 22.08
C ASP A 67 -12.85 11.67 21.82
N LYS A 68 -12.94 10.42 21.34
CA LYS A 68 -14.21 9.69 21.21
C LYS A 68 -14.46 8.90 22.49
N ASP A 69 -15.74 8.75 22.87
CA ASP A 69 -16.11 7.92 24.01
C ASP A 69 -15.78 6.44 23.73
N TRP A 70 -15.20 5.74 24.70
CA TRP A 70 -14.64 4.39 24.51
C TRP A 70 -15.68 3.35 24.06
N ASN A 71 -16.96 3.55 24.40
CA ASN A 71 -18.05 2.71 23.90
C ASN A 71 -18.40 3.00 22.44
N GLU A 72 -18.32 4.26 22.00
CA GLU A 72 -18.52 4.64 20.60
C GLU A 72 -17.37 4.12 19.73
N ILE A 73 -16.13 4.17 20.24
CA ILE A 73 -14.96 3.54 19.62
C ILE A 73 -15.21 2.04 19.45
N LYS A 74 -15.61 1.33 20.51
CA LYS A 74 -15.81 -0.13 20.46
C LYS A 74 -16.92 -0.58 19.50
N ILE A 75 -18.03 0.17 19.43
CA ILE A 75 -19.14 -0.12 18.49
C ILE A 75 -18.71 0.21 17.05
N ALA A 76 -18.00 1.32 16.83
CA ALA A 76 -17.45 1.68 15.53
C ALA A 76 -16.42 0.65 15.04
N ASP A 77 -15.53 0.19 15.91
CA ASP A 77 -14.50 -0.81 15.60
C ASP A 77 -15.13 -2.15 15.21
N SER A 78 -16.19 -2.56 15.91
CA SER A 78 -16.91 -3.81 15.59
C SER A 78 -17.55 -3.74 14.20
N TRP A 79 -18.18 -2.62 13.86
CA TRP A 79 -18.77 -2.41 12.53
C TRP A 79 -17.70 -2.34 11.42
N GLN A 80 -16.55 -1.72 11.70
CA GLN A 80 -15.42 -1.70 10.77
C GLN A 80 -14.93 -3.11 10.45
N ILE A 81 -14.83 -4.00 11.44
CA ILE A 81 -14.45 -5.40 11.18
C ILE A 81 -15.43 -6.08 10.21
N PHE A 82 -16.74 -5.88 10.38
CA PHE A 82 -17.73 -6.43 9.45
C PHE A 82 -17.58 -5.87 8.03
N LYS A 83 -17.33 -4.56 7.90
CA LYS A 83 -17.06 -3.96 6.58
C LYS A 83 -15.81 -4.55 5.93
N VAL A 84 -14.72 -4.67 6.68
CA VAL A 84 -13.47 -5.28 6.18
C VAL A 84 -13.71 -6.72 5.72
N MET A 85 -14.44 -7.52 6.50
CA MET A 85 -14.80 -8.88 6.11
C MET A 85 -15.66 -8.91 4.85
N ALA A 86 -16.62 -7.98 4.71
CA ALA A 86 -17.46 -7.88 3.52
C ALA A 86 -16.64 -7.56 2.26
N GLU A 87 -15.70 -6.60 2.33
CA GLU A 87 -14.82 -6.29 1.20
C GLU A 87 -13.91 -7.46 0.81
N PHE A 88 -13.40 -8.22 1.79
CA PHE A 88 -12.66 -9.44 1.49
C PHE A 88 -13.51 -10.48 0.77
N VAL A 89 -14.74 -10.70 1.24
CA VAL A 89 -15.67 -11.66 0.61
C VAL A 89 -15.99 -11.24 -0.83
N GLU A 90 -16.36 -9.98 -1.03
CA GLU A 90 -16.68 -9.46 -2.37
C GLU A 90 -15.46 -9.53 -3.30
N GLY A 91 -14.30 -9.07 -2.83
CA GLY A 91 -13.06 -9.10 -3.59
C GLY A 91 -12.68 -10.53 -3.99
N PHE A 92 -12.70 -11.48 -3.05
CA PHE A 92 -12.38 -12.88 -3.36
C PHE A 92 -13.39 -13.51 -4.32
N GLU A 93 -14.69 -13.25 -4.15
CA GLU A 93 -15.70 -13.82 -5.02
C GLU A 93 -15.58 -13.31 -6.46
N LYS A 94 -15.39 -11.99 -6.65
CA LYS A 94 -15.25 -11.40 -7.97
C LYS A 94 -13.93 -11.82 -8.61
N MET A 95 -12.82 -11.70 -7.88
CA MET A 95 -11.49 -11.97 -8.42
C MET A 95 -11.22 -13.44 -8.68
N SER A 96 -11.79 -14.37 -7.90
CA SER A 96 -11.62 -15.82 -8.15
C SER A 96 -12.20 -16.29 -9.49
N LYS A 97 -13.18 -15.56 -10.03
CA LYS A 97 -13.79 -15.83 -11.35
C LYS A 97 -12.98 -15.23 -12.50
N ILE A 98 -12.05 -14.33 -12.18
CA ILE A 98 -11.18 -13.65 -13.13
C ILE A 98 -9.91 -14.51 -13.26
N GLY A 99 -9.73 -15.14 -14.43
CA GLY A 99 -8.55 -15.98 -14.73
C GLY A 99 -7.20 -15.25 -14.59
N PRO A 100 -6.07 -15.84 -15.02
CA PRO A 100 -4.75 -15.31 -14.73
C PRO A 100 -4.61 -13.85 -15.20
N CYS A 101 -4.16 -12.97 -14.33
CA CYS A 101 -4.00 -11.56 -14.61
C CYS A 101 -2.62 -11.06 -14.21
N VAL A 102 -2.20 -9.95 -14.80
CA VAL A 102 -1.00 -9.20 -14.44
C VAL A 102 -1.42 -7.85 -13.89
N SER A 103 -0.85 -7.46 -12.75
CA SER A 103 -1.10 -6.16 -12.14
C SER A 103 -0.15 -5.13 -12.73
N ILE A 104 -0.69 -4.03 -13.26
CA ILE A 104 0.09 -2.90 -13.78
C ILE A 104 -0.06 -1.70 -12.85
N PHE A 105 1.08 -1.19 -12.36
CA PHE A 105 1.16 -0.02 -11.50
C PHE A 105 1.93 1.11 -12.17
N GLY A 106 1.58 2.35 -11.84
CA GLY A 106 2.31 3.52 -12.29
C GLY A 106 1.59 4.81 -11.92
N SER A 107 2.13 5.93 -12.41
CA SER A 107 1.60 7.26 -12.09
C SER A 107 0.17 7.49 -12.60
N ALA A 108 -0.70 7.96 -11.71
CA ALA A 108 -2.02 8.51 -12.06
C ALA A 108 -1.95 9.83 -12.85
N ARG A 109 -0.76 10.46 -12.89
CA ARG A 109 -0.54 11.80 -13.46
C ARG A 109 0.02 11.78 -14.88
N THR A 110 0.39 10.61 -15.39
CA THR A 110 0.97 10.46 -16.73
C THR A 110 -0.09 10.75 -17.78
N LYS A 111 0.22 11.59 -18.77
CA LYS A 111 -0.72 11.96 -19.84
C LYS A 111 -0.66 10.97 -21.03
N PRO A 112 -1.73 10.86 -21.84
CA PRO A 112 -1.78 9.93 -22.98
C PRO A 112 -0.70 10.12 -24.06
N ASP A 113 -0.17 11.34 -24.21
CA ASP A 113 0.92 11.67 -25.14
C ASP A 113 2.32 11.27 -24.62
N ASN A 114 2.42 10.89 -23.34
CA ASN A 114 3.68 10.47 -22.74
C ASN A 114 4.08 9.06 -23.25
N PRO A 115 5.36 8.82 -23.58
CA PRO A 115 5.84 7.51 -24.02
C PRO A 115 5.53 6.36 -23.04
N TYR A 116 5.57 6.61 -21.72
CA TYR A 116 5.24 5.58 -20.73
C TYR A 116 3.75 5.20 -20.72
N TYR A 117 2.86 6.13 -21.07
CA TYR A 117 1.44 5.80 -21.24
C TYR A 117 1.28 4.83 -22.41
N GLN A 118 1.86 5.15 -23.56
CA GLN A 118 1.79 4.31 -24.76
C GLN A 118 2.45 2.95 -24.54
N MET A 119 3.57 2.92 -23.82
CA MET A 119 4.25 1.68 -23.43
C MET A 119 3.37 0.81 -22.51
N ALA A 120 2.70 1.40 -21.52
CA ALA A 120 1.76 0.66 -20.66
C ALA A 120 0.57 0.08 -21.44
N GLU A 121 0.02 0.86 -22.39
CA GLU A 121 -1.03 0.42 -23.29
C GLU A 121 -0.55 -0.76 -24.17
N GLU A 122 0.65 -0.66 -24.74
CA GLU A 122 1.24 -1.74 -25.55
C GLU A 122 1.50 -3.01 -24.74
N ILE A 123 2.07 -2.88 -23.53
CA ILE A 123 2.30 -4.01 -22.62
C ILE A 123 0.98 -4.71 -22.31
N ALA A 124 -0.05 -3.96 -21.92
CA ALA A 124 -1.37 -4.52 -21.61
C ALA A 124 -1.99 -5.25 -22.80
N ALA A 125 -1.91 -4.68 -24.00
CA ALA A 125 -2.38 -5.34 -25.22
C ALA A 125 -1.64 -6.66 -25.48
N LYS A 126 -0.31 -6.67 -25.35
CA LYS A 126 0.49 -7.90 -25.52
C LYS A 126 0.15 -8.95 -24.45
N LEU A 127 0.01 -8.56 -23.19
CA LEU A 127 -0.40 -9.46 -22.12
C LEU A 127 -1.73 -10.16 -22.44
N VAL A 128 -2.72 -9.41 -22.96
CA VAL A 128 -4.00 -10.00 -23.38
C VAL A 128 -3.84 -10.98 -24.53
N ARG A 129 -3.03 -10.67 -25.55
CA ARG A 129 -2.75 -11.59 -26.66
C ARG A 129 -2.10 -12.89 -26.19
N HIS A 130 -1.42 -12.87 -25.05
CA HIS A 130 -0.79 -14.02 -24.41
C HIS A 130 -1.70 -14.74 -23.39
N GLY A 131 -2.96 -14.30 -23.27
CA GLY A 131 -3.98 -14.98 -22.46
C GLY A 131 -4.13 -14.46 -21.03
N TYR A 132 -3.41 -13.40 -20.66
CA TYR A 132 -3.55 -12.76 -19.35
C TYR A 132 -4.63 -11.67 -19.36
N GLY A 133 -5.33 -11.48 -18.24
CA GLY A 133 -6.04 -10.23 -17.97
C GLY A 133 -5.12 -9.17 -17.39
N VAL A 134 -5.62 -7.94 -17.25
CA VAL A 134 -4.90 -6.83 -16.64
C VAL A 134 -5.68 -6.31 -15.44
N ILE A 135 -4.97 -6.15 -14.33
CA ILE A 135 -5.47 -5.52 -13.11
C ILE A 135 -4.77 -4.18 -12.93
N THR A 136 -5.52 -3.13 -12.65
CA THR A 136 -4.96 -1.82 -12.28
C THR A 136 -5.71 -1.25 -11.08
N GLY A 137 -5.23 -0.10 -10.59
CA GLY A 137 -5.95 0.67 -9.58
C GLY A 137 -7.17 1.45 -10.10
N GLY A 138 -7.48 1.36 -11.40
CA GLY A 138 -8.65 1.92 -12.04
C GLY A 138 -8.69 3.43 -12.21
N GLY A 139 -7.71 4.17 -11.67
CA GLY A 139 -7.58 5.61 -11.86
C GLY A 139 -7.09 6.04 -13.26
N PRO A 140 -6.76 7.33 -13.44
CA PRO A 140 -6.22 7.87 -14.69
C PRO A 140 -4.75 7.47 -14.94
N GLY A 141 -4.17 7.97 -16.03
CA GLY A 141 -2.75 7.84 -16.33
C GLY A 141 -2.33 6.42 -16.68
N ILE A 142 -1.27 5.90 -16.06
CA ILE A 142 -0.78 4.55 -16.38
C ILE A 142 -1.86 3.48 -16.12
N MET A 143 -2.67 3.65 -15.06
CA MET A 143 -3.75 2.71 -14.76
C MET A 143 -4.77 2.68 -15.90
N GLU A 144 -5.16 3.85 -16.41
CA GLU A 144 -6.02 3.98 -17.59
C GLU A 144 -5.39 3.35 -18.83
N ALA A 145 -4.09 3.61 -19.08
CA ALA A 145 -3.37 3.01 -20.21
C ALA A 145 -3.40 1.48 -20.17
N GLY A 146 -3.16 0.89 -19.00
CA GLY A 146 -3.23 -0.55 -18.80
C GLY A 146 -4.62 -1.11 -19.09
N ASN A 147 -5.68 -0.49 -18.55
CA ASN A 147 -7.05 -0.91 -18.82
C ASN A 147 -7.43 -0.72 -20.29
N LYS A 148 -6.99 0.38 -20.91
CA LYS A 148 -7.24 0.68 -22.33
C LYS A 148 -6.62 -0.36 -23.25
N GLY A 149 -5.34 -0.70 -23.04
CA GLY A 149 -4.65 -1.72 -23.83
C GLY A 149 -5.24 -3.12 -23.65
N ALA A 150 -5.70 -3.45 -22.44
CA ALA A 150 -6.37 -4.72 -22.21
C ALA A 150 -7.71 -4.79 -22.96
N ARG A 151 -8.49 -3.71 -22.91
CA ARG A 151 -9.80 -3.62 -23.55
C ARG A 151 -9.70 -3.59 -25.08
N SER A 152 -8.67 -2.97 -25.66
CA SER A 152 -8.49 -2.92 -27.12
C SER A 152 -8.31 -4.30 -27.74
N GLU A 153 -7.81 -5.27 -26.96
CA GLU A 153 -7.62 -6.65 -27.38
C GLU A 153 -8.75 -7.59 -26.92
N GLY A 154 -9.84 -7.03 -26.34
CA GLY A 154 -10.98 -7.82 -25.85
C GLY A 154 -10.66 -8.70 -24.64
N GLY A 155 -9.57 -8.40 -23.93
CA GLY A 155 -9.17 -9.11 -22.72
C GLY A 155 -9.92 -8.63 -21.47
N LYS A 156 -9.65 -9.31 -20.34
CA LYS A 156 -10.21 -8.93 -19.05
C LYS A 156 -9.53 -7.65 -18.55
N SER A 157 -10.31 -6.59 -18.35
CA SER A 157 -9.84 -5.30 -17.83
C SER A 157 -10.43 -5.05 -16.45
N VAL A 158 -9.61 -5.17 -15.40
CA VAL A 158 -10.03 -5.08 -14.00
C VAL A 158 -9.56 -3.76 -13.39
N GLY A 159 -10.45 -3.12 -12.63
CA GLY A 159 -10.15 -1.93 -11.85
C GLY A 159 -10.47 -2.15 -10.38
N LEU A 160 -9.44 -2.12 -9.54
CA LEU A 160 -9.58 -2.13 -8.08
C LEU A 160 -9.47 -0.68 -7.62
N ASN A 161 -10.59 0.02 -7.48
CA ASN A 161 -10.60 1.43 -7.09
C ASN A 161 -10.50 1.58 -5.57
N ILE A 162 -10.20 2.79 -5.12
CA ILE A 162 -10.29 3.15 -3.72
C ILE A 162 -10.85 4.56 -3.61
N GLU A 163 -11.68 4.81 -2.61
CA GLU A 163 -12.22 6.15 -2.39
C GLU A 163 -11.09 7.09 -1.93
N LEU A 164 -10.74 8.07 -2.77
CA LEU A 164 -9.79 9.12 -2.44
C LEU A 164 -10.46 10.50 -2.51
N PRO A 165 -9.96 11.49 -1.75
CA PRO A 165 -10.48 12.85 -1.79
C PRO A 165 -10.42 13.51 -3.18
N PHE A 166 -9.50 13.08 -4.06
CA PHE A 166 -9.19 13.75 -5.33
C PHE A 166 -9.29 12.85 -6.58
N GLU A 167 -9.36 11.52 -6.43
CA GLU A 167 -9.55 10.57 -7.54
C GLU A 167 -10.96 9.97 -7.43
N GLN A 168 -11.95 10.66 -7.99
CA GLN A 168 -13.37 10.33 -7.75
C GLN A 168 -14.03 9.46 -8.82
N SER A 169 -13.35 9.14 -9.92
CA SER A 169 -13.95 8.31 -10.97
C SER A 169 -12.96 7.31 -11.54
N HIS A 170 -13.40 6.06 -11.62
CA HIS A 170 -12.70 5.02 -12.37
C HIS A 170 -12.65 5.36 -13.85
N ASN A 171 -11.63 4.89 -14.56
CA ASN A 171 -11.51 5.12 -15.99
C ASN A 171 -12.58 4.33 -16.78
N ILE A 172 -12.81 4.73 -18.02
CA ILE A 172 -13.88 4.17 -18.86
C ILE A 172 -13.55 2.80 -19.44
N TYR A 173 -12.30 2.32 -19.32
CA TYR A 173 -11.81 1.10 -19.99
C TYR A 173 -11.89 -0.16 -19.11
N ILE A 174 -12.34 -0.03 -17.87
CA ILE A 174 -12.61 -1.15 -16.98
C ILE A 174 -13.90 -1.85 -17.43
N ASP A 175 -13.93 -3.19 -17.35
CA ASP A 175 -15.15 -3.94 -17.61
C ASP A 175 -16.18 -3.68 -16.51
N GLN A 176 -17.44 -3.48 -16.89
CA GLN A 176 -18.51 -3.12 -15.94
C GLN A 176 -18.67 -4.13 -14.80
N ASP A 177 -18.42 -5.42 -15.06
CA ASP A 177 -18.50 -6.50 -14.08
C ASP A 177 -17.19 -6.72 -13.28
N LYS A 178 -16.13 -5.96 -13.58
CA LYS A 178 -14.78 -6.08 -12.97
C LYS A 178 -14.27 -4.77 -12.38
N CYS A 179 -15.20 -3.88 -12.07
CA CYS A 179 -14.97 -2.69 -11.26
C CYS A 179 -15.29 -3.03 -9.80
N ILE A 180 -14.30 -2.92 -8.92
CA ILE A 180 -14.44 -3.21 -7.49
C ILE A 180 -13.94 -2.00 -6.71
N ASP A 181 -14.80 -1.45 -5.86
CA ASP A 181 -14.48 -0.32 -5.01
C ASP A 181 -14.14 -0.81 -3.60
N PHE A 182 -13.08 -0.26 -3.02
CA PHE A 182 -12.64 -0.57 -1.66
C PHE A 182 -12.63 0.71 -0.80
N ASP A 183 -13.01 0.60 0.47
CA ASP A 183 -12.80 1.64 1.47
C ASP A 183 -11.40 1.48 2.13
N TYR A 184 -10.87 0.25 2.19
CA TYR A 184 -9.65 -0.06 2.93
C TYR A 184 -8.48 -0.45 2.02
N PHE A 185 -7.40 0.34 2.07
CA PHE A 185 -6.16 0.10 1.30
C PHE A 185 -5.61 -1.32 1.44
N PHE A 186 -5.57 -1.85 2.66
CA PHE A 186 -4.96 -3.16 2.90
C PHE A 186 -5.79 -4.31 2.29
N VAL A 187 -7.11 -4.17 2.17
CA VAL A 187 -7.94 -5.19 1.49
C VAL A 187 -7.65 -5.18 0.00
N ARG A 188 -7.64 -3.98 -0.60
CA ARG A 188 -7.29 -3.76 -2.01
C ARG A 188 -5.91 -4.33 -2.36
N LYS A 189 -4.90 -4.07 -1.53
CA LYS A 189 -3.54 -4.59 -1.66
C LYS A 189 -3.48 -6.11 -1.72
N VAL A 190 -4.23 -6.79 -0.85
CA VAL A 190 -4.33 -8.26 -0.90
C VAL A 190 -4.87 -8.72 -2.25
N MET A 191 -5.85 -8.04 -2.84
CA MET A 191 -6.41 -8.41 -4.15
C MET A 191 -5.41 -8.22 -5.29
N PHE A 192 -4.58 -7.17 -5.23
CA PHE A 192 -3.50 -6.97 -6.20
C PHE A 192 -2.49 -8.10 -6.21
N VAL A 193 -2.14 -8.64 -5.04
CA VAL A 193 -1.12 -9.70 -4.91
C VAL A 193 -1.72 -11.08 -5.12
N LYS A 194 -2.88 -11.39 -4.50
CA LYS A 194 -3.47 -12.74 -4.48
C LYS A 194 -3.76 -13.28 -5.88
N TYR A 195 -4.25 -12.44 -6.78
CA TYR A 195 -4.73 -12.86 -8.11
C TYR A 195 -3.78 -12.51 -9.25
N ALA A 196 -2.68 -11.82 -8.97
CA ALA A 196 -1.68 -11.49 -9.97
C ALA A 196 -0.69 -12.64 -10.18
N GLN A 197 -0.33 -12.82 -11.45
CA GLN A 197 0.72 -13.71 -11.92
C GLN A 197 2.03 -12.95 -12.18
N ALA A 198 1.96 -11.64 -12.37
CA ALA A 198 3.13 -10.79 -12.45
C ALA A 198 2.78 -9.38 -12.05
N PHE A 199 3.79 -8.61 -11.67
CA PHE A 199 3.69 -7.17 -11.49
C PHE A 199 4.49 -6.47 -12.59
N VAL A 200 3.88 -5.45 -13.20
CA VAL A 200 4.56 -4.51 -14.09
C VAL A 200 4.55 -3.13 -13.43
N GLY A 201 5.72 -2.65 -13.02
CA GLY A 201 5.94 -1.32 -12.47
C GLY A 201 6.38 -0.34 -13.55
N MET A 202 5.46 0.50 -14.00
CA MET A 202 5.76 1.66 -14.84
C MET A 202 6.19 2.84 -13.97
N PRO A 203 6.83 3.88 -14.54
CA PRO A 203 7.21 5.08 -13.78
C PRO A 203 6.05 5.69 -13.00
N GLY A 204 6.27 5.88 -11.71
CA GLY A 204 5.20 6.14 -10.74
C GLY A 204 5.70 6.70 -9.41
N GLY A 205 4.79 7.33 -8.66
CA GLY A 205 5.09 7.96 -7.38
C GLY A 205 5.00 6.99 -6.19
N PHE A 206 4.67 7.53 -5.01
CA PHE A 206 4.63 6.75 -3.77
C PHE A 206 3.67 5.55 -3.80
N GLY A 207 2.51 5.67 -4.42
CA GLY A 207 1.59 4.52 -4.55
C GLY A 207 2.21 3.37 -5.34
N THR A 208 2.96 3.66 -6.40
CA THR A 208 3.68 2.64 -7.18
C THR A 208 4.83 2.01 -6.38
N LEU A 209 5.56 2.82 -5.62
CA LEU A 209 6.64 2.33 -4.75
C LEU A 209 6.10 1.46 -3.61
N ASP A 210 4.96 1.84 -3.02
CA ASP A 210 4.29 1.09 -1.96
C ASP A 210 3.95 -0.34 -2.41
N GLU A 211 3.27 -0.47 -3.56
CA GLU A 211 2.92 -1.79 -4.14
C GLU A 211 4.15 -2.60 -4.55
N LEU A 212 5.19 -1.94 -5.10
CA LEU A 212 6.44 -2.58 -5.50
C LEU A 212 7.18 -3.19 -4.30
N PHE A 213 7.45 -2.38 -3.27
CA PHE A 213 8.20 -2.84 -2.10
C PHE A 213 7.39 -3.82 -1.25
N GLU A 214 6.05 -3.72 -1.24
CA GLU A 214 5.20 -4.71 -0.59
C GLU A 214 5.35 -6.09 -1.25
N ALA A 215 5.25 -6.17 -2.58
CA ALA A 215 5.44 -7.44 -3.30
C ALA A 215 6.84 -8.02 -3.10
N MET A 216 7.89 -7.20 -3.18
CA MET A 216 9.26 -7.64 -2.92
C MET A 216 9.40 -8.20 -1.50
N THR A 217 8.87 -7.51 -0.49
CA THR A 217 8.91 -7.94 0.91
C THR A 217 8.15 -9.26 1.10
N LEU A 218 6.97 -9.42 0.49
CA LEU A 218 6.19 -10.65 0.59
C LEU A 218 6.90 -11.86 -0.02
N ILE A 219 7.61 -11.68 -1.15
CA ILE A 219 8.41 -12.74 -1.78
C ILE A 219 9.66 -13.03 -0.95
N GLN A 220 10.40 -12.01 -0.53
CA GLN A 220 11.60 -12.13 0.31
C GLN A 220 11.31 -12.92 1.59
N THR A 221 10.20 -12.60 2.25
CA THR A 221 9.77 -13.25 3.50
C THR A 221 9.03 -14.57 3.29
N LYS A 222 8.91 -15.03 2.03
CA LYS A 222 8.24 -16.28 1.64
C LYS A 222 6.78 -16.35 2.10
N LYS A 223 6.11 -15.20 2.23
CA LYS A 223 4.67 -15.12 2.51
C LYS A 223 3.84 -15.41 1.26
N ILE A 224 4.42 -15.19 0.09
CA ILE A 224 3.90 -15.63 -1.19
C ILE A 224 4.96 -16.37 -1.99
N SER A 225 4.51 -17.16 -2.96
CA SER A 225 5.36 -17.74 -3.99
C SER A 225 5.99 -16.64 -4.84
N ARG A 226 7.18 -16.91 -5.35
CA ARG A 226 7.84 -16.00 -6.28
C ARG A 226 7.02 -15.88 -7.56
N PHE A 227 6.86 -14.66 -8.05
CA PHE A 227 6.34 -14.35 -9.38
C PHE A 227 7.17 -13.21 -10.00
N PRO A 228 7.09 -12.97 -11.32
CA PRO A 228 7.87 -11.92 -11.99
C PRO A 228 7.46 -10.51 -11.57
N ILE A 229 8.42 -9.70 -11.12
CA ILE A 229 8.27 -8.26 -10.98
C ILE A 229 9.12 -7.60 -12.07
N VAL A 230 8.46 -6.92 -13.00
CA VAL A 230 9.09 -6.26 -14.15
C VAL A 230 8.94 -4.76 -14.01
N LEU A 231 10.04 -4.02 -14.07
CA LEU A 231 10.08 -2.58 -14.01
C LEU A 231 10.40 -2.01 -15.39
N VAL A 232 9.61 -1.06 -15.86
CA VAL A 232 9.74 -0.51 -17.21
C VAL A 232 10.32 0.90 -17.16
N GLY A 233 11.35 1.16 -17.98
CA GLY A 233 12.04 2.44 -18.06
C GLY A 233 13.27 2.46 -17.16
N SER A 234 14.39 1.92 -17.64
CA SER A 234 15.66 1.84 -16.92
C SER A 234 16.17 3.21 -16.45
N ALA A 235 15.99 4.24 -17.28
CA ALA A 235 16.34 5.62 -16.93
C ALA A 235 15.59 6.12 -15.68
N TYR A 236 14.36 5.66 -15.43
CA TYR A 236 13.58 6.03 -14.26
C TYR A 236 14.02 5.26 -13.01
N TRP A 237 14.19 3.95 -13.12
CA TRP A 237 14.42 3.05 -11.99
C TRP A 237 15.88 2.95 -11.54
N SER A 238 16.84 3.25 -12.43
CA SER A 238 18.27 3.07 -12.17
C SER A 238 18.75 3.81 -10.92
N GLY A 239 18.30 5.05 -10.68
CA GLY A 239 18.71 5.80 -9.50
C GLY A 239 18.28 5.15 -8.18
N LEU A 240 17.05 4.61 -8.13
CA LEU A 240 16.53 3.92 -6.94
C LEU A 240 17.29 2.61 -6.69
N PHE A 241 17.41 1.76 -7.71
CA PHE A 241 18.04 0.45 -7.55
C PHE A 241 19.55 0.54 -7.36
N LYS A 242 20.19 1.59 -7.87
CA LYS A 242 21.58 1.91 -7.53
C LYS A 242 21.73 2.21 -6.03
N TRP A 243 20.83 2.99 -5.44
CA TRP A 243 20.85 3.25 -3.99
C TRP A 243 20.57 1.98 -3.17
N VAL A 244 19.65 1.12 -3.63
CA VAL A 244 19.38 -0.19 -2.99
C VAL A 244 20.64 -1.07 -3.03
N GLU A 245 21.36 -1.09 -4.15
CA GLU A 245 22.60 -1.87 -4.28
C GLU A 245 23.74 -1.28 -3.43
N GLU A 246 24.07 -0.01 -3.64
CA GLU A 246 25.24 0.62 -3.01
C GLU A 246 25.04 0.78 -1.49
N VAL A 247 23.90 1.32 -1.07
CA VAL A 247 23.68 1.67 0.34
C VAL A 247 23.02 0.53 1.09
N MET A 248 21.86 0.05 0.62
CA MET A 248 21.07 -0.93 1.38
C MET A 248 21.74 -2.30 1.42
N LEU A 249 22.36 -2.76 0.33
CA LEU A 249 23.04 -4.05 0.25
C LEU A 249 24.52 -3.97 0.68
N HIS A 250 25.31 -3.10 0.05
CA HIS A 250 26.77 -3.10 0.24
C HIS A 250 27.26 -2.37 1.49
N GLU A 251 26.74 -1.17 1.78
CA GLU A 251 27.19 -0.38 2.94
C GLU A 251 26.51 -0.84 4.25
N GLU A 252 25.18 -0.97 4.24
CA GLU A 252 24.39 -1.18 5.46
C GLU A 252 23.96 -2.64 5.69
N HIS A 253 24.12 -3.51 4.68
CA HIS A 253 23.80 -4.95 4.77
C HIS A 253 22.37 -5.28 5.22
N ASN A 254 21.39 -4.47 4.80
CA ASN A 254 19.98 -4.61 5.17
C ASN A 254 19.20 -5.63 4.31
N ILE A 255 19.75 -6.06 3.17
CA ILE A 255 19.16 -7.07 2.28
C ILE A 255 20.21 -8.09 1.85
N SER A 256 19.78 -9.24 1.32
CA SER A 256 20.68 -10.27 0.78
C SER A 256 20.96 -10.04 -0.72
N PRO A 257 22.12 -10.47 -1.25
CA PRO A 257 22.43 -10.32 -2.68
C PRO A 257 21.36 -10.91 -3.61
N GLU A 258 20.69 -11.98 -3.17
CA GLU A 258 19.64 -12.65 -3.94
C GLU A 258 18.38 -11.79 -4.11
N ASP A 259 18.14 -10.83 -3.21
CA ASP A 259 16.97 -9.94 -3.25
C ASP A 259 17.01 -8.99 -4.45
N MET A 260 18.21 -8.66 -4.94
CA MET A 260 18.39 -7.89 -6.18
C MET A 260 17.83 -8.60 -7.41
N ASN A 261 17.73 -9.93 -7.37
CA ASN A 261 17.16 -10.70 -8.45
C ASN A 261 15.62 -10.69 -8.45
N LEU A 262 14.96 -10.11 -7.44
CA LEU A 262 13.49 -10.07 -7.36
C LEU A 262 12.85 -9.28 -8.50
N VAL A 263 13.56 -8.29 -9.02
CA VAL A 263 13.07 -7.40 -10.09
C VAL A 263 13.88 -7.58 -11.37
N GLN A 264 13.25 -7.31 -12.50
CA GLN A 264 13.91 -7.19 -13.79
C GLN A 264 13.55 -5.85 -14.42
N ILE A 265 14.55 -5.09 -14.84
CA ILE A 265 14.35 -3.76 -15.44
C ILE A 265 14.49 -3.88 -16.95
N VAL A 266 13.50 -3.37 -17.69
CA VAL A 266 13.41 -3.46 -19.15
C VAL A 266 13.01 -2.11 -19.75
N ASP A 267 13.24 -1.94 -21.04
CA ASP A 267 12.88 -0.71 -21.76
C ASP A 267 11.86 -0.94 -22.90
N ASP A 268 11.46 -2.18 -23.16
CA ASP A 268 10.49 -2.51 -24.20
C ASP A 268 9.37 -3.44 -23.74
N ALA A 269 8.21 -3.28 -24.37
CA ALA A 269 6.99 -4.02 -24.04
C ALA A 269 7.11 -5.52 -24.31
N SER A 270 7.89 -5.92 -25.32
CA SER A 270 8.03 -7.33 -25.70
C SER A 270 8.88 -8.09 -24.69
N GLU A 271 9.98 -7.48 -24.23
CA GLU A 271 10.83 -8.01 -23.18
C GLU A 271 10.05 -8.14 -21.86
N ALA A 272 9.25 -7.14 -21.50
CA ALA A 272 8.40 -7.20 -20.33
C ALA A 272 7.47 -8.44 -20.32
N VAL A 273 6.77 -8.68 -21.43
CA VAL A 273 5.87 -9.84 -21.57
C VAL A 273 6.65 -11.15 -21.66
N LYS A 274 7.78 -11.17 -22.37
CA LYS A 274 8.63 -12.34 -22.50
C LYS A 274 9.13 -12.85 -21.15
N ILE A 275 9.51 -11.95 -20.23
CA ILE A 275 9.94 -12.32 -18.87
C ILE A 275 8.82 -13.06 -18.13
N ILE A 276 7.58 -12.61 -18.28
CA ILE A 276 6.42 -13.20 -17.63
C ILE A 276 6.15 -14.60 -18.21
N ASP A 277 6.16 -14.74 -19.54
CA ASP A 277 5.96 -16.04 -20.18
C ASP A 277 7.07 -17.05 -19.87
N ASP A 278 8.34 -16.62 -19.94
CA ASP A 278 9.48 -17.50 -19.66
C ASP A 278 9.44 -18.06 -18.23
N PHE A 279 8.85 -17.30 -17.29
CA PHE A 279 8.59 -17.77 -15.94
C PHE A 279 7.53 -18.88 -15.94
N TYR A 280 6.38 -18.66 -16.57
CA TYR A 280 5.27 -19.64 -16.59
C TYR A 280 5.43 -20.80 -17.58
N HIS A 281 6.44 -20.77 -18.45
CA HIS A 281 6.91 -21.97 -19.15
C HIS A 281 7.55 -22.99 -18.21
N LYS A 282 8.09 -22.53 -17.06
CA LYS A 282 8.76 -23.38 -16.07
C LYS A 282 7.86 -23.72 -14.88
N TYR A 283 6.85 -22.90 -14.62
CA TYR A 283 6.00 -22.99 -13.42
C TYR A 283 4.51 -22.94 -13.80
N LEU A 284 3.66 -23.61 -13.03
CA LEU A 284 2.21 -23.59 -13.25
C LEU A 284 1.58 -22.27 -12.76
N LEU A 285 0.58 -21.78 -13.51
CA LEU A 285 -0.26 -20.66 -13.07
C LEU A 285 -1.07 -21.07 -11.84
N SER A 286 -0.95 -20.33 -10.75
CA SER A 286 -1.77 -20.52 -9.55
C SER A 286 -1.97 -19.17 -8.83
N PRO A 287 -3.11 -18.95 -8.14
CA PRO A 287 -3.26 -17.79 -7.27
C PRO A 287 -2.19 -17.80 -6.17
N ASN A 288 -1.77 -16.62 -5.72
CA ASN A 288 -0.92 -16.49 -4.55
C ASN A 288 -1.74 -16.76 -3.27
N PHE A 289 -1.12 -17.35 -2.26
CA PHE A 289 -1.74 -17.85 -1.01
C PHE A 289 -2.65 -19.07 -1.19
#